data_AF-A0A958ML79-F1
#
_entry.id   AF-A0A958ML79-F1
#
_cell.length_a   1.000
_cell.length_b   1.000
_cell.length_c   1.000
_cell.angle_alpha   90.00
_cell.angle_beta   90.00
_cell.angle_gamma   90.00
#
_symmetry.space_group_name_H-M   'P 1'
#
loop_
_entity.id
_entity.type
_entity.pdbx_description
1 polymer ?
#
loop_
_entity_poly.entity_id
_entity_poly.type
_entity_poly.pdbx_seq_one_letter_code
_entity_poly.pdbx_strand_id
1 'polypeptide(L)'
;KKPKLVVLDTMNFWMDCALEDLHKVINKVDVITINDEEARQLTGEYSLMVAARKIHDMGPKYVVIKKGEHGALLFHDDNVFYAPALPLEEVFDPTGAGDTFAGGFAGYLASTENYTFENMKNAVIYGSNLASFCVEKFGTERMQNLTKDEINYRLKEFKQLTQFNIELS
;
A
#
# COMPACT_ATOMS: atom_id res chain seq x y z
N LYS A 1 -22.49 -14.67 -1.29
CA LYS A 1 -21.51 -15.06 -0.22
C LYS A 1 -20.72 -13.81 0.14
N LYS A 2 -20.51 -13.48 1.42
CA LYS A 2 -19.68 -12.33 1.81
C LYS A 2 -18.21 -12.61 1.42
N PRO A 3 -17.50 -11.68 0.77
CA PRO A 3 -16.07 -11.84 0.49
C PRO A 3 -15.26 -11.97 1.79
N LYS A 4 -14.12 -12.69 1.74
CA LYS A 4 -13.22 -12.84 2.89
C LYS A 4 -12.48 -11.53 3.23
N LEU A 5 -12.19 -10.73 2.22
CA LEU A 5 -11.51 -9.44 2.30
C LEU A 5 -11.95 -8.57 1.12
N VAL A 6 -12.21 -7.28 1.35
CA VAL A 6 -12.46 -6.27 0.31
C VAL A 6 -11.40 -5.17 0.42
N VAL A 7 -10.68 -4.94 -0.68
CA VAL A 7 -9.62 -3.92 -0.78
C VAL A 7 -10.10 -2.83 -1.74
N LEU A 8 -9.87 -1.56 -1.38
CA LEU A 8 -10.20 -0.38 -2.18
C LEU A 8 -8.96 0.47 -2.43
N ASP A 9 -8.76 0.86 -3.68
CA ASP A 9 -7.99 2.06 -4.03
C ASP A 9 -8.97 3.11 -4.59
N THR A 10 -8.59 4.37 -4.56
CA THR A 10 -9.38 5.48 -5.12
C THR A 10 -8.44 6.56 -5.65
N MET A 11 -8.99 7.69 -6.07
CA MET A 11 -8.21 8.84 -6.53
C MET A 11 -8.91 10.13 -6.15
N ASN A 12 -8.16 11.23 -6.09
CA ASN A 12 -8.64 12.59 -5.86
C ASN A 12 -9.88 12.95 -6.70
N PHE A 13 -9.94 12.52 -7.96
CA PHE A 13 -11.09 12.80 -8.84
C PHE A 13 -12.43 12.38 -8.21
N TRP A 14 -12.50 11.21 -7.58
CA TRP A 14 -13.74 10.75 -6.92
C TRP A 14 -14.04 11.52 -5.64
N MET A 15 -13.02 12.05 -4.98
CA MET A 15 -13.19 12.94 -3.82
C MET A 15 -13.74 14.30 -4.25
N ASP A 16 -13.37 14.78 -5.45
CA ASP A 16 -13.83 16.07 -5.97
C ASP A 16 -15.25 16.00 -6.56
N CYS A 17 -15.59 14.91 -7.26
CA CYS A 17 -16.86 14.84 -8.00
C CYS A 17 -17.92 13.91 -7.39
N ALA A 18 -17.56 13.01 -6.47
CA ALA A 18 -18.47 11.95 -5.98
C ALA A 18 -18.22 11.55 -4.51
N LEU A 19 -17.83 12.51 -3.65
CA LEU A 19 -17.40 12.24 -2.27
C LEU A 19 -18.43 11.45 -1.45
N GLU A 20 -19.71 11.79 -1.56
CA GLU A 20 -20.78 11.10 -0.82
C GLU A 20 -20.90 9.63 -1.21
N ASP A 21 -20.78 9.32 -2.50
CA ASP A 21 -20.83 7.94 -2.99
C ASP A 21 -19.54 7.19 -2.65
N LEU A 22 -18.39 7.86 -2.71
CA LEU A 22 -17.12 7.31 -2.26
C LEU A 22 -17.19 6.90 -0.77
N HIS A 23 -17.75 7.74 0.11
CA HIS A 23 -17.94 7.38 1.52
C HIS A 23 -18.82 6.12 1.69
N LYS A 24 -19.87 5.95 0.87
CA LYS A 24 -20.71 4.74 0.90
C LYS A 24 -19.93 3.48 0.50
N VAL A 25 -18.94 3.60 -0.40
CA VAL A 25 -18.06 2.50 -0.78
C VAL A 25 -17.03 2.23 0.31
N ILE A 26 -16.37 3.26 0.83
CA ILE A 26 -15.37 3.16 1.92
C ILE A 26 -15.96 2.43 3.15
N ASN A 27 -17.21 2.72 3.51
CA ASN A 27 -17.88 2.07 4.63
C ASN A 27 -18.12 0.56 4.45
N LYS A 28 -17.86 0.00 3.26
CA LYS A 28 -18.11 -1.40 2.93
C LYS A 28 -16.83 -2.20 2.68
N VAL A 29 -15.66 -1.60 2.84
CA VAL A 29 -14.38 -2.27 2.57
C VAL A 29 -13.62 -2.59 3.85
N ASP A 30 -12.75 -3.60 3.80
CA ASP A 30 -11.93 -4.00 4.94
C ASP A 30 -10.58 -3.27 4.95
N VAL A 31 -10.03 -3.01 3.76
CA VAL A 31 -8.75 -2.33 3.55
C VAL A 31 -8.95 -1.18 2.56
N ILE A 32 -8.42 -0.02 2.88
CA ILE A 32 -8.25 1.08 1.92
C ILE A 32 -6.76 1.34 1.70
N THR A 33 -6.35 1.47 0.44
CA THR A 33 -4.98 1.79 0.06
C THR A 33 -5.01 3.10 -0.71
N ILE A 34 -4.40 4.18 -0.22
CA ILE A 34 -4.39 5.50 -0.86
C ILE A 34 -3.02 6.14 -0.72
N ASN A 35 -2.73 7.22 -1.43
CA ASN A 35 -1.52 8.01 -1.19
C ASN A 35 -1.71 9.04 -0.05
N ASP A 36 -0.64 9.73 0.36
CA ASP A 36 -0.68 10.68 1.47
C ASP A 36 -1.44 11.98 1.13
N GLU A 37 -1.45 12.41 -0.12
CA GLU A 37 -2.26 13.55 -0.58
C GLU A 37 -3.75 13.24 -0.53
N GLU A 38 -4.15 12.07 -1.01
CA GLU A 38 -5.52 11.53 -0.94
C GLU A 38 -5.98 11.36 0.51
N ALA A 39 -5.12 10.84 1.38
CA ALA A 39 -5.45 10.70 2.81
C ALA A 39 -5.72 12.07 3.46
N ARG A 40 -4.92 13.09 3.11
CA ARG A 40 -5.11 14.46 3.58
C ARG A 40 -6.39 15.08 3.00
N GLN A 41 -6.63 14.93 1.70
CA GLN A 41 -7.81 15.45 1.02
C GLN A 41 -9.09 14.84 1.59
N LEU A 42 -9.12 13.53 1.80
CA LEU A 42 -10.28 12.80 2.31
C LEU A 42 -10.65 13.19 3.76
N THR A 43 -9.67 13.59 4.57
CA THR A 43 -9.84 13.75 6.02
C THR A 43 -9.72 15.20 6.52
N GLY A 44 -9.13 16.07 5.70
CA GLY A 44 -8.72 17.43 6.06
C GLY A 44 -7.52 17.48 7.02
N GLU A 45 -6.85 16.37 7.29
CA GLU A 45 -5.81 16.26 8.32
C GLU A 45 -4.42 16.13 7.72
N TYR A 46 -3.48 16.97 8.17
CA TYR A 46 -2.09 16.88 7.70
C TYR A 46 -1.34 15.68 8.27
N SER A 47 -1.61 15.35 9.54
CA SER A 47 -0.97 14.22 10.24
C SER A 47 -1.55 12.91 9.75
N LEU A 48 -0.71 12.04 9.18
CA LEU A 48 -1.13 10.73 8.66
C LEU A 48 -1.69 9.81 9.75
N MET A 49 -1.22 9.94 11.00
CA MET A 49 -1.81 9.20 12.12
C MET A 49 -3.23 9.67 12.45
N VAL A 50 -3.51 10.98 12.32
CA VAL A 50 -4.86 11.51 12.55
C VAL A 50 -5.77 11.19 11.37
N ALA A 51 -5.25 11.32 10.15
CA ALA A 51 -5.96 10.94 8.92
C ALA A 51 -6.37 9.46 8.95
N ALA A 52 -5.43 8.54 9.25
CA ALA A 52 -5.73 7.11 9.34
C ALA A 52 -6.83 6.80 10.37
N ARG A 53 -6.81 7.45 11.53
CA ARG A 53 -7.86 7.31 12.56
C ARG A 53 -9.23 7.73 12.03
N LYS A 54 -9.32 8.91 11.38
CA LYS A 54 -10.58 9.36 10.77
C LYS A 54 -11.06 8.42 9.68
N ILE A 55 -10.15 7.84 8.90
CA ILE A 55 -10.50 6.87 7.85
C ILE A 55 -11.02 5.57 8.47
N HIS A 56 -10.46 5.12 9.60
CA HIS A 56 -11.03 3.99 10.34
C HIS A 56 -12.48 4.24 10.78
N ASP A 57 -12.78 5.46 11.23
CA ASP A 57 -14.16 5.86 11.59
C ASP A 57 -15.12 5.84 10.38
N MET A 58 -14.60 5.86 9.14
CA MET A 58 -15.39 5.71 7.91
C MET A 58 -15.72 4.25 7.58
N GLY A 59 -15.06 3.26 8.19
CA GLY A 59 -15.37 1.83 8.02
C GLY A 59 -14.17 0.87 7.88
N PRO A 60 -13.12 1.17 7.09
CA PRO A 60 -11.99 0.26 6.87
C PRO A 60 -11.27 -0.12 8.16
N LYS A 61 -10.98 -1.41 8.32
CA LYS A 61 -10.21 -1.93 9.47
C LYS A 61 -8.71 -1.72 9.32
N TYR A 62 -8.25 -1.69 8.08
CA TYR A 62 -6.85 -1.46 7.73
C TYR A 62 -6.75 -0.27 6.78
N VAL A 63 -5.80 0.61 7.04
CA VAL A 63 -5.51 1.77 6.18
C VAL A 63 -4.07 1.66 5.75
N VAL A 64 -3.84 1.66 4.44
CA VAL A 64 -2.50 1.75 3.85
C VAL A 64 -2.34 3.11 3.21
N ILE A 65 -1.33 3.87 3.66
CA ILE A 65 -0.98 5.17 3.11
C ILE A 65 0.37 5.05 2.41
N LYS A 66 0.35 5.12 1.07
CA LYS A 66 1.50 5.11 0.17
C LYS A 66 2.11 6.51 0.15
N LYS A 67 3.44 6.63 0.25
CA LYS A 67 4.17 7.89 0.28
C LYS A 67 5.20 7.99 -0.86
N GLY A 68 4.86 7.46 -2.04
CA GLY A 68 5.76 7.41 -3.19
C GLY A 68 7.14 6.85 -2.84
N GLU A 69 8.19 7.62 -3.11
CA GLU A 69 9.59 7.30 -2.82
C GLU A 69 9.94 7.22 -1.32
N HIS A 70 8.99 7.53 -0.43
CA HIS A 70 9.17 7.40 1.02
C HIS A 70 8.49 6.16 1.61
N GLY A 71 8.02 5.23 0.78
CA GLY A 71 7.51 3.93 1.23
C GLY A 71 6.02 3.93 1.53
N ALA A 72 5.58 3.08 2.46
CA ALA A 72 4.17 2.92 2.81
C ALA A 72 3.98 2.69 4.31
N LEU A 73 2.85 3.19 4.84
CA LEU A 73 2.41 2.98 6.21
C LEU A 73 1.17 2.09 6.21
N LEU A 74 1.12 1.12 7.12
CA LEU A 74 -0.05 0.29 7.39
C LEU A 74 -0.52 0.57 8.82
N PHE A 75 -1.80 0.90 8.96
CA PHE A 75 -2.47 1.20 10.22
C PHE A 75 -3.53 0.15 10.53
N HIS A 76 -3.57 -0.29 11.79
CA HIS A 76 -4.62 -1.13 12.33
C HIS A 76 -4.67 -0.98 13.86
N ASP A 77 -5.80 -0.53 14.39
CA ASP A 77 -5.95 -0.17 15.80
C ASP A 77 -4.84 0.82 16.23
N ASP A 78 -4.11 0.52 17.31
CA ASP A 78 -2.96 1.30 17.78
C ASP A 78 -1.63 0.89 17.11
N ASN A 79 -1.65 -0.07 16.19
CA ASN A 79 -0.45 -0.57 15.53
C ASN A 79 -0.16 0.18 14.23
N VAL A 80 1.11 0.52 14.05
CA VAL A 80 1.63 1.11 12.81
C VAL A 80 2.81 0.28 12.32
N PHE A 81 2.78 -0.07 11.05
CA PHE A 81 3.91 -0.65 10.35
C PHE A 81 4.38 0.29 9.25
N TYR A 82 5.69 0.50 9.17
CA TYR A 82 6.32 1.28 8.12
C TYR A 82 7.15 0.36 7.23
N ALA A 83 6.81 0.32 5.95
CA ALA A 83 7.62 -0.27 4.91
C ALA A 83 8.42 0.86 4.23
N PRO A 84 9.76 0.87 4.32
CA PRO A 84 10.56 1.84 3.57
C PRO A 84 10.40 1.61 2.07
N ALA A 85 10.56 2.65 1.26
CA ALA A 85 10.78 2.47 -0.16
C ALA A 85 12.16 1.87 -0.40
N LEU A 86 12.30 1.11 -1.49
CA LEU A 86 13.61 0.73 -1.97
C LEU A 86 14.25 1.93 -2.67
N PRO A 87 15.52 2.30 -2.35
CA PRO A 87 16.23 3.32 -3.09
C PRO A 87 16.47 2.82 -4.52
N LEU A 88 15.86 3.48 -5.50
CA LEU A 88 16.06 3.22 -6.91
C LEU A 88 16.96 4.32 -7.49
N GLU A 89 17.87 3.97 -8.39
CA GLU A 89 18.76 4.94 -9.06
C GLU A 89 17.98 5.90 -9.96
N GLU A 90 16.97 5.40 -10.67
CA GLU A 90 16.07 6.19 -11.51
C GLU A 90 14.63 5.71 -11.39
N VAL A 91 13.71 6.68 -11.35
CA VAL A 91 12.26 6.48 -11.48
C VAL A 91 11.88 7.00 -12.87
N PHE A 92 11.46 6.09 -13.77
CA PHE A 92 11.20 6.43 -15.16
C PHE A 92 9.75 6.90 -15.39
N ASP A 93 8.76 6.13 -14.93
CA ASP A 93 7.34 6.44 -15.08
C ASP A 93 6.54 6.00 -13.83
N PRO A 94 5.99 6.92 -13.02
CA PRO A 94 5.25 6.56 -11.82
C PRO A 94 3.84 5.98 -12.11
N THR A 95 3.39 6.00 -13.36
CA THR A 95 2.04 5.59 -13.75
C THR A 95 1.79 4.13 -13.41
N GLY A 96 0.69 3.86 -12.70
CA GLY A 96 0.28 2.50 -12.33
C GLY A 96 1.02 1.90 -11.12
N ALA A 97 1.94 2.64 -10.48
CA ALA A 97 2.63 2.16 -9.28
C ALA A 97 1.66 1.87 -8.12
N GLY A 98 0.65 2.71 -7.92
CA GLY A 98 -0.40 2.52 -6.91
C GLY A 98 -1.25 1.27 -7.15
N ASP A 99 -1.71 1.08 -8.39
CA ASP A 99 -2.48 -0.11 -8.78
C ASP A 99 -1.63 -1.38 -8.72
N THR A 100 -0.36 -1.31 -9.11
CA THR A 100 0.58 -2.43 -9.02
C THR A 100 0.85 -2.81 -7.55
N PHE A 101 0.96 -1.81 -6.68
CA PHE A 101 1.01 -2.03 -5.23
C PHE A 101 -0.24 -2.76 -4.73
N ALA A 102 -1.43 -2.26 -5.09
CA ALA A 102 -2.70 -2.85 -4.66
C ALA A 102 -2.85 -4.30 -5.18
N GLY A 103 -2.44 -4.55 -6.43
CA GLY A 103 -2.41 -5.88 -7.04
C GLY A 103 -1.45 -6.82 -6.34
N GLY A 104 -0.22 -6.39 -6.02
CA GLY A 104 0.75 -7.19 -5.27
C GLY A 104 0.29 -7.50 -3.85
N PHE A 105 -0.27 -6.50 -3.18
CA PHE A 105 -0.85 -6.63 -1.84
C PHE A 105 -2.00 -7.66 -1.82
N ALA A 106 -3.00 -7.47 -2.69
CA ALA A 106 -4.16 -8.36 -2.76
C ALA A 106 -3.77 -9.77 -3.25
N GLY A 107 -2.88 -9.87 -4.23
CA GLY A 107 -2.38 -11.14 -4.75
C GLY A 107 -1.65 -11.97 -3.70
N TYR A 108 -0.80 -11.34 -2.88
CA TYR A 108 -0.13 -12.02 -1.77
C TYR A 108 -1.11 -12.53 -0.71
N LEU A 109 -2.06 -11.69 -0.28
CA LEU A 109 -3.07 -12.08 0.70
C LEU A 109 -3.99 -13.20 0.17
N ALA A 110 -4.36 -13.14 -1.11
CA ALA A 110 -5.12 -14.20 -1.76
C ALA A 110 -4.34 -15.53 -1.78
N SER A 111 -3.02 -15.49 -2.01
CA SER A 111 -2.19 -16.70 -2.05
C SER A 111 -2.00 -17.38 -0.70
N THR A 112 -2.08 -16.62 0.39
CA THR A 112 -1.84 -17.10 1.76
C THR A 112 -3.13 -17.37 2.54
N GLU A 113 -4.27 -16.81 2.09
CA GLU A 113 -5.56 -16.81 2.79
C GLU A 113 -5.49 -16.39 4.27
N ASN A 114 -4.45 -15.62 4.63
CA ASN A 114 -4.18 -15.17 5.99
C ASN A 114 -4.26 -13.64 6.05
N TYR A 115 -5.24 -13.12 6.78
CA TYR A 115 -5.52 -11.69 6.86
C TYR A 115 -5.12 -11.08 8.22
N THR A 116 -4.20 -11.71 8.95
CA THR A 116 -3.66 -11.13 10.19
C THR A 116 -2.83 -9.89 9.90
N PHE A 117 -2.71 -9.00 10.88
CA PHE A 117 -1.87 -7.81 10.77
C PHE A 117 -0.42 -8.14 10.38
N GLU A 118 0.19 -9.17 10.99
CA GLU A 118 1.54 -9.62 10.63
C GLU A 118 1.65 -10.03 9.15
N ASN A 119 0.64 -10.73 8.62
CA ASN A 119 0.66 -11.12 7.22
C ASN A 119 0.37 -9.94 6.28
N MET A 120 -0.38 -8.93 6.74
CA MET A 120 -0.56 -7.68 6.00
C MET A 120 0.74 -6.87 5.89
N LYS A 121 1.64 -6.92 6.89
CA LYS A 121 2.97 -6.31 6.75
C LYS A 121 3.73 -6.92 5.58
N ASN A 122 3.69 -8.25 5.44
CA ASN A 122 4.26 -8.92 4.27
C ASN A 122 3.56 -8.48 2.98
N ALA A 123 2.23 -8.41 2.96
CA ALA A 123 1.48 -7.95 1.79
C ALA A 123 1.91 -6.53 1.34
N VAL A 124 2.15 -5.61 2.29
CA VAL A 124 2.68 -4.27 1.98
C VAL A 124 4.05 -4.37 1.34
N ILE A 125 4.96 -5.20 1.88
CA ILE A 125 6.30 -5.39 1.28
C ILE A 125 6.20 -5.98 -0.13
N TYR A 126 5.32 -6.94 -0.38
CA TYR A 126 5.08 -7.49 -1.72
C TYR A 126 4.51 -6.44 -2.68
N GLY A 127 3.55 -5.62 -2.23
CA GLY A 127 3.03 -4.49 -2.99
C GLY A 127 4.13 -3.48 -3.34
N SER A 128 4.92 -3.05 -2.35
CA SER A 128 6.03 -2.12 -2.54
C SER A 128 7.09 -2.67 -3.49
N ASN A 129 7.36 -3.98 -3.41
CA ASN A 129 8.27 -4.65 -4.33
C ASN A 129 7.80 -4.55 -5.78
N LEU A 130 6.55 -4.94 -6.08
CA LEU A 130 6.05 -4.86 -7.45
C LEU A 130 5.94 -3.41 -7.94
N ALA A 131 5.53 -2.48 -7.09
CA ALA A 131 5.51 -1.05 -7.43
C ALA A 131 6.90 -0.52 -7.77
N SER A 132 7.96 -0.99 -7.08
CA SER A 132 9.34 -0.60 -7.38
C SER A 132 9.80 -1.05 -8.78
N PHE A 133 9.27 -2.17 -9.28
CA PHE A 133 9.49 -2.57 -10.67
C PHE A 133 8.64 -1.73 -11.62
N CYS A 134 7.35 -1.52 -11.32
CA CYS A 134 6.44 -0.78 -12.19
C CYS A 134 7.04 0.54 -12.69
N VAL A 135 7.75 1.26 -11.82
CA VAL A 135 8.28 2.57 -12.14
C VAL A 135 9.54 2.61 -12.99
N GLU A 136 10.15 1.45 -13.30
CA GLU A 136 11.43 1.37 -14.03
C GLU A 136 11.28 1.55 -15.55
N LYS A 137 10.06 1.41 -16.12
CA LYS A 137 9.80 1.57 -17.56
C LYS A 137 8.43 2.18 -17.81
N PHE A 138 8.20 2.63 -19.04
CA PHE A 138 6.93 3.22 -19.44
C PHE A 138 5.76 2.25 -19.33
N GLY A 139 4.66 2.71 -18.73
CA GLY A 139 3.42 1.95 -18.61
C GLY A 139 3.62 0.56 -18.02
N THR A 140 3.11 -0.48 -18.69
CA THR A 140 3.16 -1.86 -18.17
C THR A 140 4.36 -2.67 -18.66
N GLU A 141 5.28 -2.07 -19.43
CA GLU A 141 6.38 -2.79 -20.10
C GLU A 141 7.26 -3.58 -19.12
N ARG A 142 7.55 -2.99 -17.95
CA ARG A 142 8.38 -3.65 -16.94
C ARG A 142 7.70 -4.88 -16.35
N MET A 143 6.39 -4.81 -16.16
CA MET A 143 5.60 -5.87 -15.53
C MET A 143 5.40 -7.08 -16.46
N GLN A 144 5.35 -6.86 -17.78
CA GLN A 144 5.18 -7.94 -18.76
C GLN A 144 6.37 -8.91 -18.82
N ASN A 145 7.57 -8.42 -18.51
CA ASN A 145 8.81 -9.19 -18.57
C ASN A 145 9.37 -9.54 -17.19
N LEU A 146 8.65 -9.22 -16.11
CA LEU A 146 9.09 -9.45 -14.74
C LEU A 146 9.07 -10.93 -14.40
N THR A 147 10.21 -11.44 -13.92
CA THR A 147 10.37 -12.83 -13.50
C THR A 147 10.21 -13.02 -12.00
N LYS A 148 9.87 -14.25 -11.58
CA LYS A 148 9.78 -14.60 -10.17
C LYS A 148 11.11 -14.47 -9.43
N ASP A 149 12.22 -14.73 -10.12
CA ASP A 149 13.56 -14.63 -9.53
C ASP A 149 13.94 -13.18 -9.22
N GLU A 150 13.60 -12.25 -10.10
CA GLU A 150 13.76 -10.81 -9.85
C GLU A 150 12.91 -10.34 -8.67
N ILE A 151 11.64 -10.76 -8.59
CA ILE A 151 10.75 -10.45 -7.46
C ILE A 151 11.38 -10.94 -6.15
N ASN A 152 11.85 -12.20 -6.13
CA ASN A 152 12.49 -12.80 -4.95
C ASN A 152 13.80 -12.10 -4.58
N TYR A 153 14.59 -11.68 -5.57
CA TYR A 153 15.81 -10.92 -5.36
C TYR A 153 15.49 -9.58 -4.69
N ARG A 154 14.56 -8.82 -5.25
CA ARG A 154 14.07 -7.54 -4.72
C ARG A 154 13.49 -7.69 -3.31
N LEU A 155 12.78 -8.78 -3.01
CA LEU A 155 12.25 -9.04 -1.66
C LEU A 155 13.37 -9.22 -0.64
N LYS A 156 14.50 -9.82 -1.03
CA LYS A 156 15.68 -9.93 -0.16
C LYS A 156 16.29 -8.56 0.11
N GLU A 157 16.31 -7.66 -0.87
CA GLU A 157 16.78 -6.28 -0.67
C GLU A 157 15.89 -5.53 0.33
N PHE A 158 14.56 -5.60 0.20
CA PHE A 158 13.63 -5.05 1.20
C PHE A 158 13.86 -5.63 2.61
N LYS A 159 14.09 -6.94 2.70
CA LYS A 159 14.38 -7.59 3.98
C LYS A 159 15.70 -7.09 4.58
N GLN A 160 16.74 -6.92 3.78
CA GLN A 160 18.02 -6.39 4.25
C GLN A 160 17.90 -4.92 4.67
N LEU A 161 17.13 -4.11 3.95
CA LEU A 161 16.93 -2.68 4.24
C LEU A 161 16.21 -2.43 5.58
N THR A 162 15.36 -3.38 6.01
CA THR A 162 14.55 -3.27 7.22
C THR A 162 15.16 -3.95 8.44
N GLN A 163 16.25 -4.70 8.27
CA GLN A 163 16.94 -5.39 9.35
C GLN A 163 18.08 -4.54 9.90
N PHE A 164 18.04 -4.26 11.20
CA PHE A 164 19.18 -3.72 11.93
C PHE A 164 19.44 -4.58 13.17
N ASN A 165 20.71 -4.77 13.49
CA ASN A 165 21.13 -5.39 14.73
C ASN A 165 21.56 -4.27 15.68
N ILE A 166 21.00 -4.26 16.89
CA ILE A 166 21.43 -3.35 17.95
C ILE A 166 21.79 -4.19 19.17
N GLU A 167 23.05 -4.13 19.58
CA GLU A 167 23.46 -4.57 20.90
C GLU A 167 23.26 -3.39 21.85
N LEU A 168 22.28 -3.52 22.74
CA LEU A 168 22.07 -2.56 23.81
C LEU A 168 22.90 -3.05 24.99
N SER A 169 23.92 -2.26 25.34
CA SER A 169 24.80 -2.47 26.50
C SER A 169 24.04 -2.46 27.81
#